data_AF-D0GP36-F1
#
_entry.id   AF-D0GP36-F1
#
_cell.length_a   1.000
_cell.length_b   1.000
_cell.length_c   1.000
_cell.angle_alpha   90.00
_cell.angle_beta   90.00
_cell.angle_gamma   90.00
#
_symmetry.space_group_name_H-M   'P 1'
#
loop_
_entity.id
_entity.type
_entity.pdbx_description
1 polymer ?
#
loop_
_entity_poly.entity_id
_entity_poly.type
_entity_poly.pdbx_seq_one_letter_code
_entity_poly.pdbx_strand_id
1 'polypeptide(L)'
;MQKFMTFKKDENKLLTLLGGMAGFTVSTFILFLIARNGGATLYVCLFALAGPLLGVLGANYLKRETKSDKEDTWDKNFDTGKVQKSKFSPDSNYELTGFGTVTVFVFAYLSIYLSEVLNLTKFFQEQNPDRKFSELLMLVAGNIFNDSEFGGFLISYWLGLTYLVVCIIIGTIVGFFIRKKKEQEEKEKRNKSKFQ
;
A
#
# COMPACT_ATOMS: atom_id res chain seq x y z
N MET A 1 17.21 15.70 15.73
CA MET A 1 15.93 15.01 15.94
C MET A 1 14.97 15.43 14.85
N GLN A 2 14.50 14.51 13.99
CA GLN A 2 13.37 14.81 13.10
C GLN A 2 12.41 13.61 13.05
N LYS A 3 11.24 13.84 13.64
CA LYS A 3 9.89 13.34 13.33
C LYS A 3 9.79 12.05 12.49
N PHE A 4 10.15 10.93 13.09
CA PHE A 4 9.55 9.65 12.70
C PHE A 4 8.13 9.64 13.28
N MET A 5 7.11 9.63 12.43
CA MET A 5 5.69 9.86 12.78
C MET A 5 5.39 11.23 13.39
N THR A 6 5.25 12.25 12.56
CA THR A 6 4.21 13.23 12.86
C THR A 6 2.85 12.57 12.71
N PHE A 7 2.19 12.27 13.82
CA PHE A 7 0.73 12.31 13.88
C PHE A 7 0.31 13.75 13.56
N LYS A 8 0.29 14.14 12.28
CA LYS A 8 -0.30 15.40 11.86
C LYS A 8 -1.78 15.30 12.19
N LYS A 9 -2.25 16.24 13.02
CA LYS A 9 -3.62 16.36 13.54
C LYS A 9 -4.71 16.50 12.45
N ASP A 10 -4.29 16.63 11.19
CA ASP A 10 -5.13 17.05 10.07
C ASP A 10 -5.29 15.94 9.01
N GLU A 11 -5.24 14.68 9.41
CA GLU A 11 -5.48 13.52 8.55
C GLU A 11 -6.99 13.32 8.30
N ASN A 12 -7.41 13.23 7.03
CA ASN A 12 -8.80 12.88 6.72
C ASN A 12 -8.89 11.35 6.70
N LYS A 13 -8.97 10.76 7.89
CA LYS A 13 -9.00 9.30 8.09
C LYS A 13 -10.08 8.63 7.24
N LEU A 14 -11.22 9.28 7.05
CA LEU A 14 -12.31 8.75 6.23
C LEU A 14 -11.89 8.63 4.77
N LEU A 15 -11.32 9.68 4.18
CA LEU A 15 -10.88 9.64 2.77
C LEU A 15 -9.75 8.64 2.57
N THR A 16 -8.79 8.58 3.50
CA THR A 16 -7.71 7.58 3.51
C THR A 16 -8.27 6.16 3.58
N LEU A 17 -9.26 5.91 4.44
CA LEU A 17 -9.94 4.62 4.56
C LEU A 17 -10.68 4.25 3.28
N LEU A 18 -11.44 5.19 2.68
CA LEU A 18 -12.15 4.99 1.42
C LEU A 18 -11.21 4.67 0.26
N GLY A 19 -10.08 5.39 0.17
CA GLY A 19 -9.02 5.10 -0.79
C GLY A 19 -8.45 3.70 -0.61
N GLY A 20 -8.11 3.34 0.63
CA GLY A 20 -7.67 1.99 0.98
C GLY A 20 -8.69 0.93 0.61
N MET A 21 -9.98 1.18 0.85
CA MET A 21 -11.08 0.25 0.55
C MET A 21 -11.29 0.07 -0.97
N ALA A 22 -11.15 1.14 -1.76
CA ALA A 22 -11.15 1.03 -3.22
C ALA A 22 -9.97 0.19 -3.70
N GLY A 23 -8.77 0.44 -3.18
CA GLY A 23 -7.56 -0.33 -3.49
C GLY A 23 -7.66 -1.81 -3.08
N PHE A 24 -8.22 -2.07 -1.90
CA PHE A 24 -8.58 -3.40 -1.40
C PHE A 24 -9.50 -4.14 -2.38
N THR A 25 -10.58 -3.48 -2.84
CA THR A 25 -11.58 -4.09 -3.72
C THR A 25 -10.95 -4.52 -5.05
N VAL A 26 -10.16 -3.61 -5.66
CA VAL A 26 -9.44 -3.89 -6.90
C VAL A 26 -8.42 -5.02 -6.72
N SER A 27 -7.65 -4.98 -5.62
CA SER A 27 -6.66 -6.02 -5.32
C SER A 27 -7.31 -7.39 -5.16
N THR A 28 -8.37 -7.48 -4.35
CA THR A 28 -9.12 -8.73 -4.14
C THR A 28 -9.64 -9.31 -5.46
N PHE A 29 -10.17 -8.47 -6.34
CA PHE A 29 -10.66 -8.91 -7.65
C PHE A 29 -9.54 -9.44 -8.55
N ILE A 30 -8.40 -8.74 -8.63
CA ILE A 30 -7.22 -9.20 -9.39
C ILE A 30 -6.71 -10.54 -8.85
N LEU A 31 -6.58 -10.65 -7.53
CA LEU A 31 -6.12 -11.88 -6.88
C LEU A 31 -7.07 -13.05 -7.13
N PHE A 32 -8.39 -12.81 -7.09
CA PHE A 32 -9.39 -13.81 -7.46
C PHE A 32 -9.20 -14.31 -8.90
N LEU A 33 -8.95 -13.42 -9.86
CA LEU A 33 -8.67 -13.82 -11.25
C LEU A 33 -7.37 -14.63 -11.38
N ILE A 34 -6.33 -14.25 -10.64
CA ILE A 34 -5.04 -14.97 -10.62
C ILE A 34 -5.23 -16.39 -10.08
N ALA A 35 -5.95 -16.53 -8.96
CA ALA A 35 -6.26 -17.82 -8.36
C ALA A 35 -7.04 -18.73 -9.33
N ARG A 36 -8.02 -18.19 -10.06
CA ARG A 36 -8.80 -18.95 -11.05
C ARG A 36 -7.98 -19.43 -12.25
N ASN A 37 -6.94 -18.69 -12.63
CA ASN A 37 -6.07 -19.04 -13.76
C ASN A 37 -4.91 -19.98 -13.37
N GLY A 38 -4.91 -20.55 -12.16
CA GLY A 38 -3.91 -21.52 -11.70
C GLY A 38 -2.57 -20.90 -11.29
N GLY A 39 -2.51 -19.58 -11.07
CA GLY A 39 -1.27 -18.88 -10.76
C GLY A 39 -0.97 -18.81 -9.26
N ALA A 40 -0.51 -19.89 -8.63
CA ALA A 40 0.10 -19.80 -7.31
C ALA A 40 1.46 -19.09 -7.44
N THR A 41 1.53 -17.81 -7.09
CA THR A 41 2.68 -16.97 -7.44
C THR A 41 3.04 -15.96 -6.37
N LEU A 42 4.32 -15.60 -6.26
CA LEU A 42 4.81 -14.51 -5.41
C LEU A 42 4.11 -13.16 -5.69
N TYR A 43 3.51 -13.01 -6.88
CA TYR A 43 2.69 -11.87 -7.26
C TYR A 43 1.48 -11.64 -6.33
N VAL A 44 0.97 -12.68 -5.65
CA VAL A 44 -0.16 -12.54 -4.71
C VAL A 44 0.16 -11.52 -3.63
N CYS A 45 1.35 -11.63 -3.01
CA CYS A 45 1.77 -10.70 -1.95
C CYS A 45 1.98 -9.28 -2.49
N LEU A 46 2.48 -9.15 -3.71
CA LEU A 46 2.71 -7.86 -4.35
C LEU A 46 1.41 -7.12 -4.66
N PHE A 47 0.44 -7.78 -5.30
CA PHE A 47 -0.85 -7.17 -5.62
C PHE A 47 -1.69 -6.92 -4.37
N ALA A 48 -1.65 -7.83 -3.39
CA ALA A 48 -2.29 -7.65 -2.08
C ALA A 48 -1.81 -6.37 -1.39
N LEU A 49 -0.51 -6.08 -1.42
CA LEU A 49 0.05 -4.88 -0.80
C LEU A 49 -0.14 -3.63 -1.67
N ALA A 50 0.07 -3.74 -2.99
CA ALA A 50 0.10 -2.61 -3.91
C ALA A 50 -1.28 -1.93 -4.04
N GLY A 51 -2.37 -2.69 -4.13
CA GLY A 51 -3.71 -2.13 -4.32
C GLY A 51 -4.13 -1.16 -3.21
N PRO A 52 -4.19 -1.61 -1.93
CA PRO A 52 -4.50 -0.74 -0.81
C PRO A 52 -3.52 0.44 -0.67
N LEU A 53 -2.22 0.21 -0.93
CA LEU A 53 -1.21 1.28 -0.89
C LEU A 53 -1.48 2.38 -1.92
N LEU A 54 -1.71 2.01 -3.18
CA LEU A 54 -2.04 2.95 -4.25
C LEU A 54 -3.37 3.66 -3.97
N GLY A 55 -4.35 2.95 -3.43
CA GLY A 55 -5.62 3.54 -3.03
C GLY A 55 -5.48 4.61 -1.94
N VAL A 56 -4.70 4.32 -0.89
CA VAL A 56 -4.39 5.29 0.18
C VAL A 56 -3.60 6.48 -0.36
N LEU A 57 -2.56 6.24 -1.17
CA LEU A 57 -1.75 7.31 -1.76
C LEU A 57 -2.57 8.20 -2.69
N GLY A 58 -3.43 7.60 -3.53
CA GLY A 58 -4.33 8.32 -4.43
C GLY A 58 -5.35 9.18 -3.68
N ALA A 59 -5.97 8.65 -2.62
CA ALA A 59 -6.87 9.41 -1.76
C ALA A 59 -6.18 10.60 -1.08
N ASN A 60 -4.96 10.39 -0.58
CA ASN A 60 -4.17 11.45 0.04
C ASN A 60 -3.76 12.52 -0.98
N TYR A 61 -3.51 12.13 -2.24
CA TYR A 61 -3.24 13.05 -3.35
C TYR A 61 -4.47 13.92 -3.68
N LEU A 62 -5.65 13.32 -3.86
CA LEU A 62 -6.88 14.05 -4.20
C LEU A 62 -7.23 15.13 -3.18
N LYS A 63 -7.02 14.86 -1.88
CA LYS A 63 -7.21 15.85 -0.81
C LYS A 63 -6.32 17.09 -0.99
N ARG A 64 -5.11 16.91 -1.50
CA ARG A 64 -4.14 18.00 -1.65
C ARG A 64 -4.57 18.96 -2.73
N GLU A 65 -5.06 18.47 -3.87
CA GLU A 65 -5.60 19.31 -4.94
C GLU A 65 -6.79 20.14 -4.42
N THR A 66 -7.71 19.53 -3.65
CA THR A 66 -8.85 20.26 -3.07
C THR A 66 -8.45 21.33 -2.05
N LYS A 67 -7.25 21.22 -1.43
CA LYS A 67 -6.71 22.25 -0.53
C LYS A 67 -5.89 23.32 -1.27
N SER A 68 -5.22 22.99 -2.38
CA SER A 68 -4.45 23.97 -3.15
C SER A 68 -5.31 24.87 -4.04
N ASP A 69 -6.48 24.38 -4.48
CA ASP A 69 -7.43 25.16 -5.30
C ASP A 69 -8.08 26.34 -4.57
N LYS A 70 -7.75 26.57 -3.28
CA LYS A 70 -8.18 27.74 -2.51
C LYS A 70 -7.12 28.84 -2.36
N GLU A 71 -5.92 28.65 -2.88
CA GLU A 71 -4.95 29.74 -3.03
C GLU A 71 -4.99 30.22 -4.49
N ASP A 72 -5.60 31.38 -4.72
CA ASP A 72 -5.60 32.06 -6.02
C ASP A 72 -4.16 32.24 -6.53
N THR A 73 -3.75 31.42 -7.50
CA THR A 73 -2.41 31.45 -8.09
C THR A 73 -2.23 32.56 -9.13
N TRP A 74 -3.19 33.46 -9.29
CA TRP A 74 -3.08 34.59 -10.22
C TRP A 74 -2.04 35.65 -9.79
N ASP A 75 -1.66 35.71 -8.50
CA ASP A 75 -0.88 36.82 -7.97
C ASP A 75 0.62 36.56 -7.77
N LYS A 76 1.19 35.47 -8.35
CA LYS A 76 2.58 35.07 -8.06
C LYS A 76 3.49 34.73 -9.25
N ASN A 77 3.12 35.07 -10.48
CA ASN A 77 3.91 34.68 -11.66
C ASN A 77 4.45 35.83 -12.53
N PHE A 78 4.59 37.04 -12.01
CA PHE A 78 5.35 38.09 -12.72
C PHE A 78 6.61 38.57 -12.04
N ASP A 79 7.08 37.90 -10.99
CA ASP A 79 8.40 38.23 -10.48
C ASP A 79 9.16 37.06 -9.84
N THR A 80 10.47 37.09 -10.00
CA THR A 80 11.51 36.18 -9.51
C THR A 80 11.81 34.96 -10.39
N GLY A 81 13.03 34.96 -10.97
CA GLY A 81 13.66 33.91 -11.78
C GLY A 81 13.83 32.56 -11.08
N LYS A 82 12.72 31.94 -10.70
CA LYS A 82 12.64 30.60 -10.14
C LYS A 82 12.53 29.62 -11.29
N VAL A 83 13.55 28.77 -11.41
CA VAL A 83 13.59 27.62 -12.31
C VAL A 83 12.27 26.86 -12.16
N GLN A 84 11.48 26.77 -13.24
CA GLN A 84 10.29 25.93 -13.30
C GLN A 84 10.69 24.51 -12.92
N LYS A 85 10.29 24.05 -11.74
CA LYS A 85 10.46 22.64 -11.38
C LYS A 85 9.55 21.83 -12.30
N SER A 86 10.10 20.77 -12.89
CA SER A 86 9.35 19.82 -13.72
C SER A 86 8.12 19.30 -12.97
N LYS A 87 6.99 19.17 -13.68
CA LYS A 87 5.80 18.46 -13.17
C LYS A 87 6.08 16.98 -12.85
N PHE A 88 7.20 16.44 -13.34
CA PHE A 88 7.70 15.10 -13.04
C PHE A 88 8.75 15.09 -11.93
N SER A 89 9.08 16.24 -11.33
CA SER A 89 9.91 16.22 -10.12
C SER A 89 9.11 15.51 -9.01
N PRO A 90 9.68 14.48 -8.35
CA PRO A 90 8.97 13.75 -7.31
C PRO A 90 8.64 14.75 -6.21
N ASP A 91 7.36 15.11 -6.12
CA ASP A 91 6.87 15.98 -5.09
C ASP A 91 7.13 15.25 -3.77
N SER A 92 8.00 15.83 -2.92
CA SER A 92 8.61 15.14 -1.76
C SER A 92 7.62 14.80 -0.63
N ASN A 93 6.32 14.89 -0.89
CA ASN A 93 5.24 14.92 0.10
C ASN A 93 4.19 13.83 -0.12
N TYR A 94 4.55 12.69 -0.71
CA TYR A 94 3.74 11.46 -0.63
C TYR A 94 3.88 10.89 0.80
N GLU A 95 3.24 11.53 1.77
CA GLU A 95 3.30 11.11 3.16
C GLU A 95 2.24 10.03 3.42
N LEU A 96 2.68 8.79 3.61
CA LEU A 96 1.88 7.73 4.22
C LEU A 96 1.82 7.99 5.73
N THR A 97 0.64 8.25 6.24
CA THR A 97 0.38 8.46 7.68
C THR A 97 0.43 7.13 8.44
N GLY A 98 0.53 7.19 9.77
CA GLY A 98 0.44 5.98 10.60
C GLY A 98 -0.90 5.24 10.41
N PHE A 99 -2.02 5.97 10.35
CA PHE A 99 -3.33 5.37 10.08
C PHE A 99 -3.44 4.81 8.65
N GLY A 100 -2.93 5.53 7.64
CA GLY A 100 -2.83 5.02 6.27
C GLY A 100 -2.00 3.75 6.18
N THR A 101 -0.88 3.69 6.91
CA THR A 101 -0.01 2.50 6.97
C THR A 101 -0.76 1.29 7.54
N VAL A 102 -1.44 1.46 8.68
CA VAL A 102 -2.26 0.38 9.28
C VAL A 102 -3.38 -0.04 8.33
N THR A 103 -4.04 0.92 7.68
CA THR A 103 -5.11 0.66 6.70
C THR A 103 -4.61 -0.21 5.54
N VAL A 104 -3.44 0.11 4.98
CA VAL A 104 -2.81 -0.67 3.91
C VAL A 104 -2.56 -2.11 4.37
N PHE A 105 -1.99 -2.32 5.55
CA PHE A 105 -1.71 -3.67 6.03
C PHE A 105 -2.98 -4.46 6.27
N VAL A 106 -3.95 -3.92 7.02
CA VAL A 106 -5.23 -4.61 7.26
C VAL A 106 -5.88 -5.03 5.95
N PHE A 107 -5.97 -4.12 4.99
CA PHE A 107 -6.56 -4.44 3.69
C PHE A 107 -5.73 -5.41 2.85
N ALA A 108 -4.40 -5.39 2.92
CA ALA A 108 -3.58 -6.35 2.21
C ALA A 108 -3.82 -7.80 2.69
N TYR A 109 -3.87 -8.02 4.01
CA TYR A 109 -4.19 -9.35 4.57
C TYR A 109 -5.62 -9.78 4.23
N LEU A 110 -6.58 -8.85 4.32
CA LEU A 110 -7.97 -9.10 3.97
C LEU A 110 -8.15 -9.39 2.47
N SER A 111 -7.36 -8.77 1.59
CA SER A 111 -7.44 -9.03 0.14
C SER A 111 -7.09 -10.47 -0.18
N ILE A 112 -6.03 -11.01 0.42
CA ILE A 112 -5.63 -12.42 0.27
C ILE A 112 -6.74 -13.34 0.80
N TYR A 113 -7.23 -13.06 2.01
CA TYR A 113 -8.30 -13.84 2.62
C TYR A 113 -9.55 -13.88 1.75
N LEU A 114 -10.06 -12.71 1.36
CA LEU A 114 -11.31 -12.63 0.64
C LEU A 114 -11.17 -13.18 -0.79
N SER A 115 -10.03 -13.01 -1.46
CA SER A 115 -9.82 -13.60 -2.78
C SER A 115 -9.84 -15.13 -2.74
N GLU A 116 -9.25 -15.73 -1.70
CA GLU A 116 -9.24 -17.19 -1.54
C GLU A 116 -10.63 -17.72 -1.20
N VAL A 117 -11.33 -17.07 -0.27
CA VAL A 117 -12.74 -17.39 0.04
C VAL A 117 -13.61 -17.34 -1.21
N LEU A 118 -13.47 -16.31 -2.05
CA LEU A 118 -14.22 -16.20 -3.30
C LEU A 118 -13.84 -17.28 -4.32
N ASN A 119 -12.56 -17.60 -4.44
CA ASN A 119 -12.05 -18.65 -5.32
C ASN A 119 -12.65 -20.02 -4.94
N LEU A 120 -12.53 -20.41 -3.67
CA LEU A 120 -13.06 -21.66 -3.15
C LEU A 120 -14.58 -21.72 -3.23
N THR A 121 -15.27 -20.63 -2.92
CA THR A 121 -16.73 -20.54 -3.07
C THR A 121 -17.14 -20.84 -4.51
N LYS A 122 -16.42 -20.26 -5.48
CA LYS A 122 -16.71 -20.48 -6.89
C LYS A 122 -16.41 -21.92 -7.31
N PHE A 123 -15.30 -22.48 -6.85
CA PHE A 123 -14.94 -23.88 -7.07
C PHE A 123 -16.00 -24.85 -6.54
N PHE A 124 -16.49 -24.66 -5.32
CA PHE A 124 -17.57 -25.49 -4.77
C PHE A 124 -18.90 -25.30 -5.49
N GLN A 125 -19.18 -24.08 -5.97
CA GLN A 125 -20.39 -23.82 -6.76
C GLN A 125 -20.35 -24.55 -8.10
N GLU A 126 -19.19 -24.65 -8.73
CA GLU A 126 -19.01 -25.41 -9.99
C GLU A 126 -19.23 -26.91 -9.78
N GLN A 127 -18.88 -27.44 -8.61
CA GLN A 127 -19.16 -28.84 -8.24
C GLN A 127 -20.60 -29.07 -7.77
N ASN A 128 -21.25 -28.04 -7.23
CA ASN A 128 -22.60 -28.10 -6.66
C ASN A 128 -23.47 -26.99 -7.25
N PRO A 129 -23.85 -27.08 -8.54
CA PRO A 129 -24.51 -25.99 -9.26
C PRO A 129 -25.87 -25.60 -8.67
N ASP A 130 -26.53 -26.52 -7.97
CA ASP A 130 -27.84 -26.32 -7.36
C ASP A 130 -27.79 -25.47 -6.08
N ARG A 131 -26.60 -25.31 -5.49
CA ARG A 131 -26.41 -24.53 -4.27
C ARG A 131 -26.19 -23.06 -4.56
N LYS A 132 -26.78 -22.20 -3.73
CA LYS A 132 -26.62 -20.75 -3.87
C LYS A 132 -25.20 -20.33 -3.50
N PHE A 133 -24.67 -19.36 -4.25
CA PHE A 133 -23.34 -18.79 -3.99
C PHE A 133 -23.20 -18.27 -2.56
N SER A 134 -24.20 -17.57 -2.03
CA SER A 134 -24.17 -17.01 -0.67
C SER A 134 -24.08 -18.07 0.42
N GLU A 135 -24.74 -19.22 0.23
CA GLU A 135 -24.70 -20.35 1.17
C GLU A 135 -23.29 -20.97 1.20
N LEU A 136 -22.71 -21.18 0.02
CA LEU A 136 -21.34 -21.67 -0.11
C LEU A 136 -20.31 -20.66 0.42
N LEU A 137 -20.54 -19.37 0.21
CA LEU A 137 -19.67 -18.30 0.70
C LEU A 137 -19.59 -18.32 2.23
N MET A 138 -20.73 -18.42 2.91
CA MET A 138 -20.77 -18.52 4.37
C MET A 138 -20.10 -19.80 4.87
N LEU A 139 -20.33 -20.92 4.19
CA LEU A 139 -19.74 -22.21 4.54
C LEU A 139 -18.21 -22.17 4.41
N VAL A 140 -17.68 -21.65 3.31
CA VAL A 140 -16.24 -21.51 3.08
C VAL A 140 -15.63 -20.53 4.08
N ALA A 141 -16.20 -19.33 4.23
CA ALA A 141 -15.68 -18.33 5.15
C ALA A 141 -15.65 -18.82 6.61
N GLY A 142 -16.64 -19.63 7.02
CA GLY A 142 -16.70 -20.20 8.37
C GLY A 142 -15.75 -21.37 8.61
N ASN A 143 -15.31 -22.08 7.56
CA ASN A 143 -14.57 -23.33 7.69
C ASN A 143 -13.17 -23.31 7.05
N ILE A 144 -12.76 -22.25 6.37
CA ILE A 144 -11.49 -22.21 5.63
C ILE A 144 -10.26 -22.56 6.48
N PHE A 145 -10.29 -22.25 7.78
CA PHE A 145 -9.21 -22.59 8.72
C PHE A 145 -9.31 -24.00 9.32
N ASN A 146 -10.46 -24.66 9.20
CA ASN A 146 -10.67 -26.03 9.70
C ASN A 146 -10.13 -27.06 8.71
N ASP A 147 -9.99 -26.69 7.45
CA ASP A 147 -9.38 -27.51 6.41
C ASP A 147 -7.87 -27.26 6.32
N SER A 148 -7.06 -28.30 6.48
CA SER A 148 -5.61 -28.17 6.50
C SER A 148 -5.01 -27.77 5.15
N GLU A 149 -5.67 -28.09 4.05
CA GLU A 149 -5.20 -27.77 2.71
C GLU A 149 -5.49 -26.29 2.41
N PHE A 150 -6.76 -25.88 2.51
CA PHE A 150 -7.16 -24.50 2.22
C PHE A 150 -6.61 -23.49 3.26
N GLY A 151 -6.68 -23.84 4.54
CA GLY A 151 -6.11 -23.03 5.61
C GLY A 151 -4.58 -22.93 5.49
N GLY A 152 -3.92 -24.02 5.09
CA GLY A 152 -2.49 -24.06 4.84
C GLY A 152 -2.04 -23.09 3.75
N PHE A 153 -2.74 -23.06 2.61
CA PHE A 153 -2.46 -22.10 1.53
C PHE A 153 -2.61 -20.66 1.99
N LEU A 154 -3.72 -20.33 2.66
CA LEU A 154 -3.97 -18.98 3.16
C LEU A 154 -2.87 -18.50 4.13
N ILE A 155 -2.51 -19.35 5.10
CA ILE A 155 -1.43 -19.06 6.06
C ILE A 155 -0.11 -18.87 5.34
N SER A 156 0.21 -19.68 4.32
CA SER A 156 1.45 -19.54 3.54
C SER A 156 1.55 -18.18 2.84
N TYR A 157 0.47 -17.67 2.27
CA TYR A 157 0.45 -16.35 1.64
C TYR A 157 0.57 -15.22 2.66
N TRP A 158 -0.03 -15.36 3.84
CA TRP A 158 0.13 -14.39 4.92
C TRP A 158 1.57 -14.35 5.46
N LEU A 159 2.22 -15.51 5.61
CA LEU A 159 3.64 -15.57 5.96
C LEU A 159 4.50 -14.93 4.87
N GLY A 160 4.20 -15.18 3.59
CA GLY A 160 4.85 -14.52 2.46
C GLY A 160 4.70 -13.01 2.48
N LEU A 161 3.50 -12.49 2.74
CA LEU A 161 3.23 -11.06 2.88
C LEU A 161 3.99 -10.48 4.07
N THR A 162 4.01 -11.18 5.21
CA THR A 162 4.78 -10.77 6.39
C THR A 162 6.26 -10.64 6.06
N TYR A 163 6.83 -11.65 5.40
CA TYR A 163 8.22 -11.66 4.98
C TYR A 163 8.55 -10.49 4.04
N LEU A 164 7.68 -10.21 3.07
CA LEU A 164 7.80 -9.07 2.16
C LEU A 164 7.84 -7.74 2.94
N VAL A 165 6.90 -7.54 3.87
CA VAL A 165 6.81 -6.30 4.67
C VAL A 165 8.07 -6.12 5.53
N VAL A 166 8.56 -7.18 6.16
CA VAL A 166 9.80 -7.14 6.95
C VAL A 166 11.00 -6.77 6.06
N CYS A 167 11.12 -7.36 4.87
CA CYS A 167 12.17 -7.02 3.91
C CYS A 167 12.13 -5.53 3.53
N ILE A 168 10.95 -4.97 3.28
CA ILE A 168 10.77 -3.55 2.97
C ILE A 168 11.23 -2.68 4.15
N ILE A 169 10.80 -3.01 5.37
CA ILE A 169 11.19 -2.26 6.57
C ILE A 169 12.71 -2.27 6.76
N ILE A 170 13.34 -3.45 6.71
CA ILE A 170 14.80 -3.57 6.83
C ILE A 170 15.51 -2.76 5.73
N GLY A 171 15.05 -2.89 4.48
CA GLY A 171 15.60 -2.14 3.35
C GLY A 171 15.54 -0.62 3.55
N THR A 172 14.41 -0.10 4.07
CA THR A 172 14.27 1.34 4.36
C THR A 172 15.22 1.80 5.47
N ILE A 173 15.39 1.01 6.54
CA ILE A 173 16.30 1.32 7.65
C ILE A 173 17.75 1.33 7.16
N VAL A 174 18.18 0.30 6.43
CA VAL A 174 19.54 0.19 5.89
C VAL A 174 19.82 1.34 4.91
N GLY A 175 18.88 1.62 4.00
CA GLY A 175 19.00 2.73 3.06
C GLY A 175 19.15 4.09 3.74
N PHE A 176 18.45 4.29 4.86
CA PHE A 176 18.60 5.49 5.68
C PHE A 176 19.99 5.64 6.29
N PHE A 177 20.56 4.57 6.85
CA PHE A 177 21.92 4.60 7.41
C PHE A 177 22.96 4.89 6.32
N ILE A 178 22.83 4.27 5.14
CA ILE A 178 23.71 4.52 3.99
C ILE A 178 23.64 6.00 3.57
N ARG A 179 22.43 6.56 3.47
CA ARG A 179 22.24 7.97 3.10
C ARG A 179 22.87 8.91 4.12
N LYS A 180 22.66 8.66 5.42
CA LYS A 180 23.28 9.47 6.49
C LYS A 180 24.80 9.43 6.42
N LYS A 181 25.39 8.26 6.17
CA LYS A 181 26.84 8.13 6.04
C LYS A 181 27.36 8.95 4.86
N LYS A 182 26.71 8.87 3.69
CA LYS A 182 27.05 9.71 2.52
C LYS A 182 26.95 11.22 2.81
N GLU A 183 25.87 11.64 3.49
CA GLU A 183 25.69 13.05 3.87
C GLU A 183 26.78 13.55 4.85
N GLN A 184 27.27 12.68 5.74
CA GLN A 184 28.39 13.00 6.64
C GLN A 184 29.73 13.10 5.89
N GLU A 185 30.02 12.15 5.00
CA GLU A 185 31.23 12.15 4.17
C GLU A 185 31.29 13.38 3.25
N GLU A 186 30.16 13.81 2.67
CA GLU A 186 30.10 15.04 1.87
C GLU A 186 30.35 16.31 2.70
N LYS A 187 29.82 16.38 3.93
CA LYS A 187 30.06 17.51 4.84
C LYS A 187 31.53 17.59 5.25
N GLU A 188 32.16 16.46 5.52
CA GLU A 188 33.57 16.40 5.88
C GLU A 188 34.47 16.84 4.70
N LYS A 189 34.15 16.39 3.47
CA LYS A 189 34.85 16.84 2.25
C LYS A 189 34.71 18.34 2.01
N ARG A 190 33.50 18.91 2.15
CA ARG A 190 33.28 20.37 2.01
C ARG A 190 33.96 21.19 3.09
N ASN A 191 34.08 20.67 4.31
CA ASN A 191 34.81 21.36 5.37
C ASN A 191 36.30 21.38 5.07
N LYS A 192 36.90 20.25 4.65
CA LYS A 192 38.34 20.20 4.27
C LYS A 192 38.67 21.13 3.10
N SER A 193 37.80 21.26 2.10
CA SER A 193 38.02 22.14 0.95
C SER A 193 37.84 23.64 1.24
N LYS A 194 37.32 24.02 2.42
CA LYS A 194 37.21 25.43 2.84
C LYS A 194 38.43 25.94 3.63
N PHE A 195 39.30 25.04 4.05
CA PHE A 195 40.52 25.35 4.82
C PHE A 195 41.80 25.13 3.98
N GLN A 196 41.67 24.92 2.68
CA GLN A 196 42.74 24.96 1.67
C GLN A 196 42.49 26.17 0.77
#